data_AF-A0A5N9CR73-F1
#
_entry.id   AF-A0A5N9CR73-F1
#
_cell.length_a   1.000
_cell.length_b   1.000
_cell.length_c   1.000
_cell.angle_alpha   90.00
_cell.angle_beta   90.00
_cell.angle_gamma   90.00
#
_symmetry.space_group_name_H-M   'P 1'
#
loop_
_entity.id
_entity.type
_entity.pdbx_description
1 polymer ?
#
loop_
_entity_poly.entity_id
_entity_poly.type
_entity_poly.pdbx_seq_one_letter_code
_entity_poly.pdbx_strand_id
1 'polypeptide(L)'
;MAVRTGKEFLEGLRDGREVWLEGERVDDVTTHPKTARMAATLAGIYDLQHRPENHDRMTFKSPTSGEPVGLSYLVPETQEDLMRRRGAMEIVAQSCHGMLGRTPDYVNIQVTASRQLAHLYGLKDQRHADNLRNYHEYVRERDLCLTHAFGHPQVNRSLTLAELPDEYTAVGVVDRTSEGVIVRGAKLLATLAPFS
;
A
#
# COMPACT_ATOMS: atom_id res chain seq x y z
N MET A 1 19.90 -0.96 -1.10
CA MET A 1 18.86 -0.68 -2.11
C MET A 1 17.58 -0.33 -1.38
N ALA A 2 17.29 0.95 -1.28
CA ALA A 2 15.94 1.40 -1.06
C ALA A 2 15.58 2.39 -2.19
N VAL A 3 14.27 2.50 -2.45
CA VAL A 3 13.59 2.69 -3.75
C VAL A 3 13.75 1.54 -4.74
N ARG A 4 12.62 0.89 -5.08
CA ARG A 4 12.57 -0.19 -6.09
C ARG A 4 12.65 0.38 -7.50
N THR A 5 13.20 -0.40 -8.41
CA THR A 5 13.05 -0.21 -9.85
C THR A 5 11.70 -0.78 -10.31
N GLY A 6 11.23 -0.35 -11.48
CA GLY A 6 10.03 -0.92 -12.11
C GLY A 6 10.18 -2.41 -12.40
N LYS A 7 11.40 -2.86 -12.74
CA LYS A 7 11.71 -4.28 -12.93
C LYS A 7 11.50 -5.08 -11.64
N GLU A 8 12.07 -4.64 -10.52
CA GLU A 8 11.91 -5.30 -9.22
C GLU A 8 10.46 -5.30 -8.75
N PHE A 9 9.71 -4.22 -9.03
CA PHE A 9 8.28 -4.17 -8.78
C PHE A 9 7.53 -5.27 -9.57
N LEU A 10 7.74 -5.39 -10.88
CA LEU A 10 7.10 -6.41 -11.71
C LEU A 10 7.49 -7.83 -11.27
N GLU A 11 8.75 -8.05 -10.93
CA GLU A 11 9.21 -9.34 -10.39
C GLU A 11 8.50 -9.69 -9.08
N GLY A 12 8.29 -8.71 -8.20
CA GLY A 12 7.55 -8.88 -6.95
C GLY A 12 6.06 -9.23 -7.13
N LEU A 13 5.47 -8.99 -8.30
CA LEU A 13 4.07 -9.36 -8.59
C LEU A 13 3.91 -10.84 -8.97
N ARG A 14 5.01 -11.56 -9.20
CA ARG A 14 5.02 -12.99 -9.59
C ARG A 14 5.13 -13.88 -8.35
N ASP A 15 4.18 -13.73 -7.44
CA ASP A 15 4.19 -14.32 -6.09
C ASP A 15 3.11 -15.40 -5.88
N GLY A 16 2.35 -15.76 -6.92
CA GLY A 16 1.27 -16.74 -6.84
C GLY A 16 -0.04 -16.18 -6.29
N ARG A 17 -0.20 -14.85 -6.22
CA ARG A 17 -1.47 -14.17 -5.88
C ARG A 17 -2.66 -14.76 -6.64
N GLU A 18 -3.81 -14.76 -5.98
CA GLU A 18 -5.05 -15.27 -6.55
C GLU A 18 -5.94 -14.11 -7.00
N VAL A 19 -5.95 -13.87 -8.31
CA VAL A 19 -6.77 -12.83 -8.93
C VAL A 19 -7.73 -13.50 -9.91
N TRP A 20 -9.02 -13.18 -9.80
CA TRP A 20 -10.06 -13.67 -10.70
C TRP A 20 -10.63 -12.51 -11.51
N LEU A 21 -10.72 -12.69 -12.82
CA LEU A 21 -11.26 -11.69 -13.74
C LEU A 21 -12.12 -12.40 -14.79
N GLU A 22 -13.38 -11.96 -14.93
CA GLU A 22 -14.33 -12.51 -15.91
C GLU A 22 -14.51 -14.04 -15.83
N GLY A 23 -14.45 -14.59 -14.62
CA GLY A 23 -14.65 -16.01 -14.38
C GLY A 23 -13.39 -16.87 -14.56
N GLU A 24 -12.27 -16.28 -14.98
CA GLU A 24 -10.99 -16.98 -15.13
C GLU A 24 -9.98 -16.50 -14.09
N ARG A 25 -9.10 -17.41 -13.67
CA ARG A 25 -7.96 -17.06 -12.83
C ARG A 25 -6.89 -16.40 -13.70
N VAL A 26 -6.37 -15.27 -13.23
CA VAL A 26 -5.22 -14.59 -13.83
C VAL A 26 -3.95 -15.22 -13.27
N ASP A 27 -3.20 -15.95 -14.11
CA ASP A 27 -1.97 -16.63 -13.70
C ASP A 27 -0.82 -15.64 -13.39
N ASP A 28 -0.68 -14.59 -14.19
CA ASP A 28 0.35 -13.56 -14.00
C ASP A 28 -0.21 -12.18 -14.40
N VAL A 29 -0.37 -11.31 -13.40
CA VAL A 29 -0.90 -9.94 -13.59
C VAL A 29 0.02 -9.05 -14.44
N THR A 30 1.30 -9.40 -14.59
CA THR A 30 2.28 -8.65 -15.37
C THR A 30 2.23 -8.95 -16.87
N THR A 31 1.65 -10.09 -17.25
CA THR A 31 1.58 -10.55 -18.65
C THR A 31 0.15 -10.72 -19.16
N HIS A 32 -0.85 -10.83 -18.27
CA HIS A 32 -2.24 -10.99 -18.68
C HIS A 32 -2.76 -9.76 -19.48
N PRO A 33 -3.46 -9.96 -20.63
CA PRO A 33 -3.79 -8.89 -21.57
C PRO A 33 -4.54 -7.69 -20.97
N LYS A 34 -5.35 -7.90 -19.94
CA LYS A 34 -6.17 -6.86 -19.29
C LYS A 34 -5.47 -6.13 -18.15
N THR A 35 -4.36 -6.66 -17.64
CA THR A 35 -3.67 -6.12 -16.44
C THR A 35 -2.25 -5.68 -16.72
N ALA A 36 -1.56 -6.31 -17.68
CA ALA A 36 -0.15 -6.07 -18.00
C ALA A 36 0.17 -4.60 -18.26
N ARG A 37 -0.71 -3.88 -18.98
CA ARG A 37 -0.52 -2.44 -19.24
C ARG A 37 -0.51 -1.61 -17.97
N MET A 38 -1.38 -1.92 -17.02
CA MET A 38 -1.41 -1.23 -15.74
C MET A 38 -0.19 -1.60 -14.89
N ALA A 39 0.20 -2.88 -14.87
CA ALA A 39 1.43 -3.30 -14.20
C ALA A 39 2.66 -2.54 -14.74
N ALA A 40 2.78 -2.41 -16.07
CA ALA A 40 3.85 -1.64 -16.72
C ALA A 40 3.79 -0.14 -16.39
N THR A 41 2.60 0.47 -16.35
CA THR A 41 2.44 1.87 -15.94
C THR A 41 2.87 2.08 -14.48
N LEU A 42 2.53 1.17 -13.57
CA LEU A 42 2.97 1.24 -12.17
C LEU A 42 4.48 1.04 -12.04
N ALA A 43 5.06 0.11 -12.81
CA ALA A 43 6.51 -0.08 -12.89
C ALA A 43 7.22 1.22 -13.32
N GLY A 44 6.65 1.93 -14.30
CA GLY A 44 7.17 3.23 -14.73
C GLY A 44 7.16 4.29 -13.63
N ILE A 45 6.24 4.23 -12.65
CA ILE A 45 6.23 5.14 -11.49
C ILE A 45 7.41 4.85 -10.56
N TYR A 46 7.73 3.58 -10.33
CA TYR A 46 8.93 3.20 -9.57
C TYR A 46 10.21 3.72 -10.22
N ASP A 47 10.31 3.60 -11.55
CA ASP A 47 11.46 4.09 -12.31
C ASP A 47 11.64 5.62 -12.25
N LEU A 48 10.59 6.40 -11.94
CA LEU A 48 10.72 7.86 -11.76
C LEU A 48 11.72 8.22 -10.65
N GLN A 49 11.79 7.40 -9.60
CA GLN A 49 12.70 7.63 -8.47
C GLN A 49 14.18 7.49 -8.86
N HIS A 50 14.46 6.76 -9.94
CA HIS A 50 15.82 6.50 -10.45
C HIS A 50 16.26 7.50 -11.53
N ARG A 51 15.36 8.38 -11.99
CA ARG A 51 15.72 9.39 -12.99
C ARG A 51 16.57 10.49 -12.35
N PRO A 52 17.73 10.86 -12.91
CA PRO A 52 18.62 11.85 -12.32
C PRO A 52 17.93 13.19 -11.98
N GLU A 53 17.00 13.64 -12.83
CA GLU A 53 16.25 14.89 -12.65
C GLU A 53 15.20 14.84 -11.52
N ASN A 54 14.84 13.64 -11.06
CA ASN A 54 13.79 13.43 -10.06
C ASN A 54 14.32 12.85 -8.75
N HIS A 55 15.43 12.11 -8.76
CA HIS A 55 15.90 11.32 -7.62
C HIS A 55 15.90 12.12 -6.31
N ASP A 56 16.55 13.28 -6.27
CA ASP A 56 16.64 14.11 -5.05
C ASP A 56 15.31 14.80 -4.70
N ARG A 57 14.41 14.94 -5.68
CA ARG A 57 13.06 15.50 -5.51
C ARG A 57 12.03 14.46 -5.10
N MET A 58 12.35 13.17 -5.18
CA MET A 58 11.47 12.05 -4.86
C MET A 58 11.95 11.23 -3.68
N THR A 59 13.20 11.39 -3.24
CA THR A 59 13.79 10.57 -2.19
C THR A 59 14.38 11.39 -1.03
N PHE A 60 14.60 10.72 0.09
CA PHE A 60 15.40 11.20 1.21
C PHE A 60 16.21 10.04 1.79
N LYS A 61 17.26 10.32 2.57
CA LYS A 61 18.03 9.25 3.23
C LYS A 61 17.20 8.60 4.33
N SER A 62 17.07 7.28 4.30
CA SER A 62 16.43 6.52 5.36
C SER A 62 17.16 6.76 6.69
N PRO A 63 16.43 7.01 7.79
CA PRO A 63 17.02 7.16 9.10
C PRO A 63 17.60 5.86 9.67
N THR A 64 17.25 4.68 9.12
CA THR A 64 17.72 3.39 9.66
C THR A 64 18.74 2.70 8.75
N SER A 65 18.58 2.76 7.43
CA SER A 65 19.54 2.15 6.49
C SER A 65 20.52 3.14 5.86
N GLY A 66 20.21 4.44 5.85
CA GLY A 66 20.97 5.46 5.10
C GLY A 66 20.75 5.45 3.58
N GLU A 67 20.05 4.44 3.06
CA GLU A 67 19.71 4.29 1.65
C GLU A 67 18.60 5.30 1.24
N PRO A 68 18.49 5.68 -0.05
CA PRO A 68 17.40 6.53 -0.52
C PRO A 68 16.03 5.86 -0.33
N VAL A 69 15.04 6.55 0.22
CA VAL A 69 13.65 6.06 0.34
C VAL A 69 12.69 7.13 -0.16
N GLY A 70 11.54 6.73 -0.69
CA GLY A 70 10.57 7.67 -1.25
C GLY A 70 10.09 8.72 -0.23
N LEU A 71 10.03 9.99 -0.65
CA LEU A 71 9.50 11.11 0.16
C LEU A 71 8.05 10.91 0.59
N SER A 72 7.32 10.00 -0.05
CA SER A 72 6.01 9.55 0.39
C SER A 72 6.03 8.90 1.78
N TYR A 73 7.19 8.48 2.30
CA TYR A 73 7.39 8.00 3.68
C TYR A 73 7.98 9.05 4.64
N LEU A 74 8.26 10.27 4.18
CA LEU A 74 8.78 11.34 5.03
C LEU A 74 7.76 11.67 6.12
N VAL A 75 8.22 11.71 7.38
CA VAL A 75 7.46 12.27 8.49
C VAL A 75 7.75 13.77 8.51
N PRO A 76 6.79 14.64 8.11
CA PRO A 76 7.05 16.06 8.03
C PRO A 76 7.07 16.69 9.42
N GLU A 77 8.11 17.49 9.72
CA GLU A 77 8.20 18.28 10.95
C GLU A 77 8.13 19.79 10.66
N THR A 78 8.31 20.17 9.40
CA THR A 78 8.31 21.56 8.94
C THR A 78 7.40 21.77 7.72
N GLN A 79 7.10 23.03 7.42
CA GLN A 79 6.43 23.39 6.17
C GLN A 79 7.25 22.97 4.94
N GLU A 80 8.57 23.06 5.01
CA GLU A 80 9.45 22.65 3.91
C GLU A 80 9.32 21.15 3.63
N ASP A 81 9.22 20.31 4.67
CA ASP A 81 8.99 18.87 4.47
C ASP A 81 7.67 18.58 3.76
N LEU A 82 6.61 19.32 4.10
CA LEU A 82 5.33 19.22 3.41
C LEU A 82 5.45 19.62 1.94
N MET A 83 6.19 20.69 1.65
CA MET A 83 6.42 21.16 0.27
C MET A 83 7.26 20.17 -0.55
N ARG A 84 8.32 19.59 0.04
CA ARG A 84 9.13 18.54 -0.59
C ARG A 84 8.31 17.31 -0.91
N ARG A 85 7.52 16.84 0.06
CA ARG A 85 6.63 15.68 -0.12
C ARG A 85 5.56 15.93 -1.19
N ARG A 86 4.96 17.13 -1.19
CA ARG A 86 4.04 17.57 -2.25
C ARG A 86 4.72 17.51 -3.62
N GLY A 87 5.93 18.05 -3.75
CA GLY A 87 6.68 18.03 -5.01
C GLY A 87 6.90 16.62 -5.55
N ALA A 88 7.22 15.66 -4.67
CA ALA A 88 7.35 14.24 -5.05
C ALA A 88 6.02 13.66 -5.58
N MET A 89 4.90 13.95 -4.91
CA MET A 89 3.56 13.49 -5.33
C MET A 89 3.13 14.13 -6.65
N GLU A 90 3.49 15.40 -6.89
CA GLU A 90 3.21 16.08 -8.16
C GLU A 90 3.94 15.43 -9.33
N ILE A 91 5.18 14.96 -9.15
CA ILE A 91 5.91 14.21 -10.18
C ILE A 91 5.15 12.93 -10.55
N VAL A 92 4.68 12.17 -9.55
CA VAL A 92 3.90 10.95 -9.77
C VAL A 92 2.58 11.27 -10.48
N ALA A 93 1.82 12.26 -9.98
CA ALA A 93 0.54 12.66 -10.56
C ALA A 93 0.70 13.15 -12.01
N GLN A 94 1.74 13.92 -12.31
CA GLN A 94 2.03 14.40 -13.67
C GLN A 94 2.36 13.24 -14.63
N SER A 95 3.08 12.21 -14.16
CA SER A 95 3.44 11.04 -14.98
C SER A 95 2.23 10.26 -15.50
N CYS A 96 1.09 10.36 -14.80
CA CYS A 96 -0.15 9.70 -15.16
C CYS A 96 -1.28 10.71 -15.50
N HIS A 97 -0.92 11.98 -15.74
CA HIS A 97 -1.85 13.07 -16.05
C HIS A 97 -2.99 13.22 -15.01
N GLY A 98 -2.75 12.87 -13.75
CA GLY A 98 -3.72 12.89 -12.66
C GLY A 98 -4.79 11.81 -12.74
N MET A 99 -4.71 10.87 -13.69
CA MET A 99 -5.74 9.84 -13.90
C MET A 99 -5.69 8.70 -12.88
N LEU A 100 -4.51 8.43 -12.31
CA LEU A 100 -4.36 7.37 -11.31
C LEU A 100 -4.52 7.95 -9.90
N GLY A 101 -5.69 7.77 -9.29
CA GLY A 101 -5.95 8.17 -7.90
C GLY A 101 -5.41 7.20 -6.83
N ARG A 102 -4.81 6.08 -7.26
CA ARG A 102 -4.21 5.04 -6.41
C ARG A 102 -2.88 4.57 -6.99
N THR A 103 -1.89 5.41 -6.82
CA THR A 103 -0.48 5.13 -7.11
C THR A 103 0.22 4.61 -5.85
N PRO A 104 1.39 3.94 -5.97
CA PRO A 104 2.06 3.30 -4.83
C PRO A 104 2.36 4.23 -3.64
N ASP A 105 2.56 5.53 -3.90
CA ASP A 105 2.82 6.56 -2.88
C ASP A 105 1.59 6.89 -2.02
N TYR A 106 0.37 6.54 -2.43
CA TYR A 106 -0.86 6.92 -1.73
C TYR A 106 -0.98 6.29 -0.33
N VAL A 107 -0.77 4.97 -0.20
CA VAL A 107 -0.88 4.28 1.10
C VAL A 107 0.38 4.48 1.94
N ASN A 108 1.51 4.85 1.33
CA ASN A 108 2.73 5.25 2.04
C ASN A 108 2.45 6.39 3.03
N ILE A 109 1.57 7.32 2.66
CA ILE A 109 1.13 8.40 3.55
C ILE A 109 0.39 7.87 4.76
N GLN A 110 -0.56 6.97 4.52
CA GLN A 110 -1.39 6.41 5.57
C GLN A 110 -0.56 5.63 6.58
N VAL A 111 0.32 4.72 6.12
CA VAL A 111 1.17 3.95 7.03
C VAL A 111 2.15 4.84 7.79
N THR A 112 2.65 5.92 7.18
CA THR A 112 3.49 6.92 7.84
C THR A 112 2.73 7.67 8.93
N ALA A 113 1.50 8.11 8.65
CA ALA A 113 0.65 8.76 9.64
C ALA A 113 0.28 7.80 10.78
N SER A 114 -0.08 6.55 10.46
CA SER A 114 -0.38 5.52 11.45
C SER A 114 0.81 5.26 12.37
N ARG A 115 2.05 5.25 11.86
CA ARG A 115 3.27 5.14 12.68
C ARG A 115 3.35 6.23 13.75
N GLN A 116 3.03 7.47 13.41
CA GLN A 116 3.06 8.57 14.40
C GLN A 116 2.03 8.36 15.52
N LEU A 117 0.93 7.68 15.21
CA LEU A 117 -0.12 7.33 16.15
C LEU A 117 0.14 6.02 16.89
N ALA A 118 1.27 5.33 16.69
CA ALA A 118 1.53 4.00 17.24
C ALA A 118 1.31 3.92 18.77
N HIS A 119 1.64 4.98 19.51
CA HIS A 119 1.42 5.05 20.96
C HIS A 119 -0.05 4.86 21.37
N LEU A 120 -1.00 5.34 20.55
CA LEU A 120 -2.44 5.16 20.79
C LEU A 120 -2.88 3.71 20.60
N TYR A 121 -2.26 3.00 19.64
CA TYR A 121 -2.54 1.58 19.39
C TYR A 121 -1.93 0.68 20.47
N GLY A 122 -0.88 1.17 21.17
CA GLY A 122 -0.22 0.46 22.27
C GLY A 122 -0.93 0.53 23.63
N LEU A 123 -2.01 1.30 23.78
CA LEU A 123 -2.63 1.58 25.09
C LEU A 123 -3.10 0.31 25.83
N LYS A 124 -3.48 -0.75 25.10
CA LYS A 124 -3.91 -2.03 25.67
C LYS A 124 -2.83 -3.12 25.60
N ASP A 125 -2.04 -3.12 24.54
CA ASP A 125 -0.94 -4.07 24.29
C ASP A 125 0.16 -3.34 23.52
N GLN A 126 1.32 -3.17 24.17
CA GLN A 126 2.48 -2.45 23.62
C GLN A 126 2.95 -3.04 22.28
N ARG A 127 2.76 -4.35 22.08
CA ARG A 127 3.12 -5.04 20.84
C ARG A 127 2.43 -4.42 19.61
N HIS A 128 1.22 -3.88 19.76
CA HIS A 128 0.53 -3.23 18.64
C HIS A 128 1.23 -1.94 18.19
N ALA A 129 1.78 -1.16 19.12
CA ALA A 129 2.59 0.01 18.78
C ALA A 129 3.88 -0.41 18.06
N ASP A 130 4.54 -1.46 18.54
CA ASP A 130 5.81 -1.93 18.00
C ASP A 130 5.62 -2.54 16.61
N ASN A 131 4.58 -3.36 16.42
CA ASN A 131 4.21 -3.90 15.11
C ASN A 131 3.99 -2.79 14.07
N LEU A 132 3.34 -1.70 14.47
CA LEU A 132 3.01 -0.61 13.55
C LEU A 132 4.28 0.16 13.14
N ARG A 133 5.20 0.42 14.08
CA ARG A 133 6.51 1.01 13.79
C ARG A 133 7.36 0.11 12.90
N ASN A 134 7.42 -1.19 13.24
CA ASN A 134 8.20 -2.18 12.50
C ASN A 134 7.64 -2.39 11.08
N TYR A 135 6.32 -2.40 10.92
CA TYR A 135 5.68 -2.54 9.61
C TYR A 135 5.90 -1.32 8.72
N HIS A 136 5.82 -0.09 9.27
CA HIS A 136 6.19 1.11 8.53
C HIS A 136 7.62 1.05 8.02
N GLU A 137 8.56 0.68 8.88
CA GLU A 137 9.96 0.54 8.49
C GLU A 137 10.14 -0.55 7.43
N TYR A 138 9.54 -1.72 7.64
CA TYR A 138 9.56 -2.83 6.68
C TYR A 138 9.09 -2.40 5.29
N VAL A 139 7.97 -1.66 5.23
CA VAL A 139 7.37 -1.14 3.98
C VAL A 139 8.25 -0.08 3.34
N ARG A 140 8.76 0.89 4.13
CA ARG A 140 9.63 1.97 3.65
C ARG A 140 10.93 1.43 3.06
N GLU A 141 11.63 0.57 3.81
CA GLU A 141 12.92 0.02 3.40
C GLU A 141 12.84 -0.92 2.20
N ARG A 142 11.64 -1.45 1.91
CA ARG A 142 11.41 -2.33 0.77
C ARG A 142 10.61 -1.67 -0.35
N ASP A 143 10.20 -0.41 -0.21
CA ASP A 143 9.38 0.33 -1.18
C ASP A 143 8.16 -0.49 -1.68
N LEU A 144 7.43 -1.10 -0.73
CA LEU A 144 6.31 -1.98 -1.03
C LEU A 144 5.11 -1.20 -1.60
N CYS A 145 4.49 -1.74 -2.64
CA CYS A 145 3.21 -1.24 -3.15
C CYS A 145 2.11 -1.71 -2.19
N LEU A 146 1.33 -0.80 -1.62
CA LEU A 146 0.24 -1.15 -0.71
C LEU A 146 -1.11 -0.69 -1.27
N THR A 147 -2.13 -1.51 -1.05
CA THR A 147 -3.53 -1.09 -1.11
C THR A 147 -4.15 -1.05 0.28
N HIS A 148 -5.34 -0.48 0.39
CA HIS A 148 -6.17 -0.56 1.59
C HIS A 148 -7.58 -1.01 1.22
N ALA A 149 -8.21 -1.78 2.10
CA ALA A 149 -9.55 -2.30 1.87
C ALA A 149 -10.41 -2.01 3.10
N PHE A 150 -11.28 -1.01 3.01
CA PHE A 150 -12.09 -0.54 4.15
C PHE A 150 -13.59 -0.69 3.93
N GLY A 151 -14.07 -0.63 2.69
CA GLY A 151 -15.50 -0.77 2.37
C GLY A 151 -16.02 -2.15 2.78
N HIS A 152 -17.06 -2.20 3.61
CA HIS A 152 -17.74 -3.46 3.90
C HIS A 152 -18.70 -3.83 2.75
N PRO A 153 -18.92 -5.12 2.45
CA PRO A 153 -19.97 -5.53 1.55
C PRO A 153 -21.34 -5.03 2.00
N GLN A 154 -22.10 -4.46 1.07
CA GLN A 154 -23.40 -3.86 1.32
C GLN A 154 -24.52 -4.78 0.83
N VAL A 155 -24.71 -5.92 1.49
CA VAL A 155 -25.70 -6.94 1.10
C VAL A 155 -27.13 -6.45 1.34
N ASN A 156 -27.38 -5.81 2.48
CA ASN A 156 -28.63 -5.12 2.78
C ASN A 156 -28.33 -3.80 3.48
N ARG A 157 -28.69 -2.67 2.84
CA ARG A 157 -28.39 -1.33 3.36
C ARG A 157 -29.34 -0.86 4.47
N SER A 158 -30.44 -1.57 4.69
CA SER A 158 -31.40 -1.30 5.76
C SER A 158 -31.00 -1.94 7.09
N LEU A 159 -29.96 -2.78 7.10
CA LEU A 159 -29.48 -3.50 8.27
C LEU A 159 -28.06 -3.03 8.64
N THR A 160 -27.76 -3.08 9.92
CA THR A 160 -26.39 -2.97 10.44
C THR A 160 -25.62 -4.27 10.19
N LEU A 161 -24.29 -4.23 10.29
CA LEU A 161 -23.45 -5.43 10.09
C LEU A 161 -23.81 -6.58 11.03
N ALA A 162 -24.19 -6.28 12.28
CA ALA A 162 -24.56 -7.28 13.27
C ALA A 162 -25.92 -7.94 13.01
N GLU A 163 -26.76 -7.31 12.18
CA GLU A 163 -28.10 -7.82 11.82
C GLU A 163 -28.09 -8.64 10.53
N LEU A 164 -26.94 -8.71 9.84
CA LEU A 164 -26.81 -9.54 8.64
C LEU A 164 -26.77 -11.03 9.01
N PRO A 165 -27.40 -11.91 8.20
CA PRO A 165 -27.47 -13.34 8.50
C PRO A 165 -26.12 -14.07 8.44
N ASP A 166 -25.16 -13.55 7.67
CA ASP A 166 -23.78 -14.04 7.65
C ASP A 166 -22.87 -13.05 8.40
N GLU A 167 -22.39 -13.48 9.56
CA GLU A 167 -21.47 -12.75 10.44
C GLU A 167 -20.18 -12.33 9.72
N TYR A 168 -19.76 -13.09 8.70
CA TYR A 168 -18.55 -12.84 7.92
C TYR A 168 -18.81 -12.17 6.58
N THR A 169 -19.97 -11.54 6.42
CA THR A 169 -20.19 -10.58 5.30
C THR A 169 -19.08 -9.53 5.32
N ALA A 170 -18.77 -8.98 6.49
CA ALA A 170 -17.59 -8.18 6.73
C ALA A 170 -16.45 -9.07 7.26
N VAL A 171 -15.19 -8.64 7.06
CA VAL A 171 -14.05 -9.34 7.68
C VAL A 171 -14.20 -9.38 9.22
N GLY A 172 -14.06 -10.57 9.79
CA GLY A 172 -14.13 -10.85 11.23
C GLY A 172 -13.09 -11.91 11.65
N VAL A 173 -12.81 -11.98 12.95
CA VAL A 173 -11.93 -13.00 13.54
C VAL A 173 -12.74 -14.27 13.74
N VAL A 174 -12.31 -15.37 13.12
CA VAL A 174 -12.95 -16.69 13.29
C VAL A 174 -12.28 -17.49 14.40
N ASP A 175 -10.97 -17.30 14.60
CA ASP A 175 -10.20 -18.03 15.61
C ASP A 175 -8.93 -17.28 16.03
N ARG A 176 -8.39 -17.64 17.19
CA ARG A 176 -7.15 -17.10 17.76
C ARG A 176 -6.27 -18.25 18.23
N THR A 177 -5.08 -18.34 17.66
CA THR A 177 -4.08 -19.36 18.02
C THR A 177 -2.86 -18.69 18.65
N SER A 178 -1.89 -19.50 19.10
CA SER A 178 -0.59 -19.00 19.54
C SER A 178 0.21 -18.32 18.41
N GLU A 179 -0.10 -18.63 17.15
CA GLU A 179 0.59 -18.07 15.97
C GLU A 179 -0.04 -16.75 15.50
N GLY A 180 -1.33 -16.53 15.77
CA GLY A 180 -2.00 -15.30 15.34
C GLY A 180 -3.52 -15.36 15.35
N VAL A 181 -4.13 -14.60 14.44
CA VAL A 181 -5.59 -14.55 14.25
C VAL A 181 -5.93 -15.16 12.89
N ILE A 182 -6.98 -15.97 12.86
CA ILE A 182 -7.57 -16.46 11.62
C ILE A 182 -8.77 -15.54 11.33
N VAL A 183 -8.85 -15.02 10.11
CA VAL A 183 -9.91 -14.09 9.69
C VAL A 183 -10.67 -14.63 8.49
N ARG A 184 -11.95 -14.27 8.40
CA ARG A 184 -12.82 -14.59 7.25
C ARG A 184 -13.70 -13.39 6.93
N GLY A 185 -13.99 -13.22 5.65
CA GLY A 185 -14.97 -12.28 5.13
C GLY A 185 -14.42 -11.49 3.95
N ALA A 186 -15.07 -10.38 3.62
CA ALA A 186 -14.70 -9.59 2.46
C ALA A 186 -14.61 -8.09 2.76
N LYS A 187 -13.89 -7.41 1.88
CA LYS A 187 -13.84 -5.96 1.76
C LYS A 187 -13.99 -5.58 0.29
N LEU A 188 -14.66 -4.46 0.04
CA LEU A 188 -14.88 -3.88 -1.28
C LEU A 188 -13.95 -2.68 -1.49
N LEU A 189 -13.85 -2.26 -2.76
CA LEU A 189 -13.16 -1.04 -3.19
C LEU A 189 -11.66 -1.02 -2.87
N ALA A 190 -11.03 -2.19 -2.93
CA ALA A 190 -9.57 -2.34 -2.82
C ALA A 190 -8.88 -2.00 -4.16
N THR A 191 -9.03 -0.75 -4.61
CA THR A 191 -8.36 -0.27 -5.82
C THR A 191 -6.84 -0.45 -5.68
N LEU A 192 -6.15 -0.87 -6.74
CA LEU A 192 -4.73 -1.28 -6.78
C LEU A 192 -4.44 -2.71 -6.29
N ALA A 193 -5.40 -3.41 -5.65
CA ALA A 193 -5.15 -4.73 -5.04
C ALA A 193 -4.46 -5.78 -5.93
N PRO A 194 -4.77 -5.92 -7.24
CA PRO A 194 -4.07 -6.87 -8.09
C PRO A 194 -2.56 -6.60 -8.24
N PHE A 195 -2.10 -5.40 -7.89
CA PHE A 195 -0.72 -4.92 -8.08
C PHE A 195 -0.03 -4.50 -6.77
N SER A 196 -0.66 -4.73 -5.61
CA SER A 196 -0.06 -4.55 -4.29
C SER A 196 0.44 -5.85 -3.70
#